data_AF-A0A2S2RAZ1-F1
#
_entry.id   AF-A0A2S2RAZ1-F1
#
_cell.length_a   1.000
_cell.length_b   1.000
_cell.length_c   1.000
_cell.angle_alpha   90.00
_cell.angle_beta   90.00
_cell.angle_gamma   90.00
#
_symmetry.space_group_name_H-M   'P 1'
#
loop_
_entity.id
_entity.type
_entity.pdbx_description
1 polymer ?
#
loop_
_entity_poly.entity_id
_entity_poly.type
_entity_poly.pdbx_seq_one_letter_code
_entity_poly.pdbx_strand_id
1 'polypeptide(L)'
;DVIDESGLCEKYAEDIDKLIESHSSKQIEISTDGLTKEQRKSIHKFLKFKYNKKVSTCTKKDAQDKPFIAVSLSTLVKNDRQTWPTSRPEYLHFALHKCNMDTTNVVNILSKQLGVKVNMIKHAGTKDKRGNTTQMISVRKLNADNVAKAYTRNIWTGNYVYKDFSLKLGDLKGNRFRIALR
;
A
#
# COMPACT_ATOMS: atom_id res chain seq x y z
N ASP A 1 -17.34 -1.68 -29.28
CA ASP A 1 -16.37 -1.54 -30.38
C ASP A 1 -15.09 -0.85 -29.90
N VAL A 2 -14.13 -1.64 -29.42
CA VAL A 2 -12.75 -1.15 -29.19
C VAL A 2 -11.93 -1.78 -30.29
N ILE A 3 -11.98 -1.15 -31.47
CA ILE A 3 -11.25 -1.61 -32.65
C ILE A 3 -9.88 -0.95 -32.58
N ASP A 4 -8.83 -1.76 -32.67
CA ASP A 4 -7.50 -1.25 -32.92
C ASP A 4 -7.40 -0.87 -34.41
N GLU A 5 -7.64 0.39 -34.74
CA GLU A 5 -7.51 0.90 -36.12
C GLU A 5 -6.08 0.74 -36.69
N SER A 6 -5.09 0.41 -35.86
CA SER A 6 -3.70 0.28 -36.27
C SER A 6 -3.29 -1.12 -36.75
N GLY A 7 -4.10 -2.16 -36.49
CA GLY A 7 -3.79 -3.56 -36.84
C GLY A 7 -2.53 -4.14 -36.20
N LEU A 8 -1.88 -3.39 -35.28
CA LEU A 8 -0.64 -3.79 -34.62
C LEU A 8 -0.90 -4.84 -33.54
N CYS A 9 -2.04 -4.77 -32.85
CA CYS A 9 -2.37 -5.74 -31.81
C CYS A 9 -2.58 -7.16 -32.35
N GLU A 10 -3.00 -7.33 -33.60
CA GLU A 10 -3.18 -8.65 -34.21
C GLU A 10 -1.84 -9.33 -34.51
N LYS A 11 -0.84 -8.56 -34.97
CA LYS A 11 0.51 -9.08 -35.25
C LYS A 11 1.23 -9.61 -34.01
N TYR A 12 1.04 -8.98 -32.86
CA TYR A 12 1.68 -9.38 -31.61
C TYR A 12 0.79 -10.27 -30.72
N ALA A 13 -0.43 -10.62 -31.17
CA ALA A 13 -1.36 -11.43 -30.38
C ALA A 13 -0.80 -12.83 -30.09
N GLU A 14 -0.24 -13.50 -31.11
CA GLU A 14 0.34 -14.84 -30.99
C GLU A 14 1.53 -14.88 -30.02
N ASP A 15 2.36 -13.84 -30.05
CA ASP A 15 3.51 -13.73 -29.15
C ASP A 15 3.08 -13.46 -27.71
N ILE A 16 2.02 -12.68 -27.51
CA ILE A 16 1.43 -12.43 -26.18
C ILE A 16 0.80 -13.71 -25.64
N ASP A 17 0.12 -14.51 -26.48
CA ASP A 17 -0.46 -15.79 -26.08
C ASP A 17 0.62 -16.79 -25.65
N LYS A 18 1.69 -16.92 -26.45
CA LYS A 18 2.87 -17.74 -26.08
C LYS A 18 3.55 -17.26 -24.80
N LEU A 19 3.58 -15.95 -24.55
CA LEU A 19 4.14 -15.38 -23.32
C LEU A 19 3.29 -15.69 -22.09
N ILE A 20 1.96 -15.74 -22.24
CA ILE A 20 1.04 -16.15 -21.17
C ILE A 20 1.18 -17.64 -20.86
N GLU A 21 1.26 -18.50 -21.88
CA GLU A 21 1.39 -19.96 -21.71
C GLU A 21 2.73 -20.38 -21.13
N SER A 22 3.82 -19.75 -21.59
CA SER A 22 5.18 -20.09 -21.13
C SER A 22 5.55 -19.52 -19.76
N HIS A 23 4.69 -18.69 -19.15
CA HIS A 23 4.98 -17.95 -17.91
C HIS A 23 6.37 -17.28 -17.92
N SER A 24 6.83 -16.85 -19.10
CA SER A 24 8.20 -16.38 -19.28
C SER A 24 8.41 -14.96 -18.74
N SER A 25 9.62 -14.67 -18.26
CA SER A 25 10.02 -13.33 -17.82
C SER A 25 10.38 -12.37 -18.95
N LYS A 26 10.25 -12.81 -20.21
CA LYS A 26 10.52 -11.99 -21.39
C LYS A 26 9.51 -10.83 -21.48
N GLN A 27 9.97 -9.66 -21.90
CA GLN A 27 9.11 -8.51 -22.21
C GLN A 27 8.93 -8.44 -23.72
N ILE A 28 7.70 -8.25 -24.19
CA ILE A 28 7.42 -8.00 -25.61
C ILE A 28 7.38 -6.50 -25.83
N GLU A 29 8.11 -6.03 -26.82
CA GLU A 29 8.20 -4.61 -27.18
C GLU A 29 7.41 -4.37 -28.47
N ILE A 30 6.32 -3.62 -28.37
CA ILE A 30 5.49 -3.22 -29.51
C ILE A 30 5.93 -1.82 -29.93
N SER A 31 6.61 -1.70 -31.07
CA SER A 31 7.03 -0.40 -31.59
C SER A 31 5.82 0.43 -32.01
N THR A 32 5.73 1.66 -31.50
CA THR A 32 4.62 2.60 -31.79
C THR A 32 5.11 3.87 -32.48
N ASP A 33 6.08 3.72 -33.39
CA ASP A 33 6.68 4.85 -34.12
C ASP A 33 5.60 5.57 -34.95
N GLY A 34 5.52 6.90 -34.83
CA GLY A 34 4.51 7.73 -35.51
C GLY A 34 3.08 7.73 -34.92
N LEU A 35 2.77 6.93 -33.89
CA LEU A 35 1.41 6.89 -33.32
C LEU A 35 1.12 8.04 -32.35
N THR A 36 -0.09 8.59 -32.41
CA THR A 36 -0.58 9.63 -31.49
C THR A 36 -0.87 9.07 -30.09
N LYS A 37 -0.96 9.96 -29.08
CA LYS A 37 -1.25 9.58 -27.68
C LYS A 37 -2.60 8.88 -27.53
N GLU A 38 -3.57 9.20 -28.38
CA GLU A 38 -4.91 8.61 -28.37
C GLU A 38 -4.88 7.17 -28.88
N GLN A 39 -4.19 6.92 -30.00
CA GLN A 39 -3.99 5.58 -30.54
C GLN A 39 -3.23 4.68 -29.54
N ARG A 40 -2.20 5.19 -28.86
CA ARG A 40 -1.51 4.44 -27.79
C ARG A 40 -2.45 4.08 -26.64
N LYS A 41 -3.34 4.99 -26.22
CA LYS A 41 -4.35 4.70 -25.19
C LYS A 41 -5.34 3.62 -25.65
N SER A 42 -5.77 3.65 -26.91
CA SER A 42 -6.63 2.62 -27.48
C SER A 42 -5.98 1.25 -27.45
N ILE A 43 -4.68 1.15 -27.77
CA ILE A 43 -3.89 -0.08 -27.65
C ILE A 43 -3.85 -0.58 -26.19
N HIS A 44 -3.57 0.30 -25.23
CA HIS A 44 -3.62 -0.07 -23.80
C HIS A 44 -5.00 -0.57 -23.37
N LYS A 45 -6.09 0.07 -23.85
CA LYS A 45 -7.46 -0.32 -23.54
C LYS A 45 -7.82 -1.66 -24.18
N PHE A 46 -7.37 -1.91 -25.40
CA PHE A 46 -7.56 -3.16 -26.13
C PHE A 46 -6.83 -4.33 -25.46
N LEU A 47 -5.54 -4.17 -25.15
CA LEU A 47 -4.75 -5.20 -24.45
C LEU A 47 -5.34 -5.52 -23.07
N LYS A 48 -5.81 -4.50 -22.35
CA LYS A 48 -6.50 -4.68 -21.07
C LYS A 48 -7.86 -5.36 -21.23
N PHE A 49 -8.58 -5.13 -22.33
CA PHE A 49 -9.86 -5.78 -22.61
C PHE A 49 -9.66 -7.26 -22.96
N LYS A 50 -8.74 -7.57 -23.88
CA LYS A 50 -8.48 -8.93 -24.38
C LYS A 50 -7.81 -9.83 -23.35
N TYR A 51 -6.79 -9.33 -22.66
CA TYR A 51 -5.95 -10.13 -21.76
C TYR A 51 -6.23 -9.88 -20.26
N ASN A 52 -7.18 -8.98 -19.95
CA ASN A 52 -7.63 -8.65 -18.60
C ASN A 52 -6.45 -8.42 -17.63
N LYS A 53 -6.53 -8.95 -16.41
CA LYS A 53 -5.49 -8.81 -15.38
C LYS A 53 -4.24 -9.65 -15.64
N LYS A 54 -4.10 -10.39 -16.74
CA LYS A 54 -2.93 -11.28 -16.95
C LYS A 54 -1.68 -10.55 -17.43
N VAL A 55 -1.84 -9.45 -18.17
CA VAL A 55 -0.74 -8.66 -18.73
C VAL A 55 -0.75 -7.24 -18.18
N SER A 56 0.44 -6.68 -18.02
CA SER A 56 0.68 -5.27 -17.70
C SER A 56 1.34 -4.62 -18.90
N THR A 57 0.93 -3.39 -19.21
CA THR A 57 1.42 -2.64 -20.37
C THR A 57 1.99 -1.30 -19.92
N CYS A 58 3.18 -0.95 -20.41
CA CYS A 58 3.85 0.31 -20.08
C CYS A 58 4.46 0.92 -21.33
N THR A 59 4.19 2.19 -21.60
CA THR A 59 4.89 2.91 -22.67
C THR A 59 6.27 3.33 -22.18
N LYS A 60 7.32 2.91 -22.89
CA LYS A 60 8.70 3.36 -22.68
C LYS A 60 9.21 4.05 -23.95
N LYS A 61 10.34 4.73 -23.83
CA LYS A 61 11.04 5.38 -24.93
C LYS A 61 12.42 4.73 -25.05
N ASP A 62 12.82 4.40 -26.26
CA ASP A 62 14.17 3.88 -26.53
C ASP A 62 15.22 4.99 -26.48
N ALA A 63 16.50 4.60 -26.55
CA ALA A 63 17.65 5.52 -26.61
C ALA A 63 17.61 6.51 -27.80
N GLN A 64 16.73 6.28 -28.79
CA GLN A 64 16.51 7.12 -29.97
C GLN A 64 15.17 7.90 -29.91
N ASP A 65 14.58 8.05 -28.72
CA ASP A 65 13.30 8.72 -28.42
C ASP A 65 12.05 8.14 -29.13
N LYS A 66 12.17 6.94 -29.70
CA LYS A 66 11.04 6.22 -30.30
C LYS A 66 10.17 5.58 -29.21
N PRO A 67 8.85 5.82 -29.19
CA PRO A 67 7.96 5.24 -28.19
C PRO A 67 7.61 3.78 -28.53
N PHE A 68 7.71 2.91 -27.54
CA PHE A 68 7.28 1.51 -27.62
C PHE A 68 6.44 1.12 -26.41
N ILE A 69 5.55 0.15 -26.58
CA ILE A 69 4.73 -0.41 -25.50
C ILE A 69 5.36 -1.74 -25.08
N ALA A 70 5.92 -1.77 -23.87
CA ALA A 70 6.38 -2.99 -23.24
C ALA A 70 5.20 -3.73 -22.61
N VAL A 71 4.97 -4.97 -23.04
CA VAL A 71 3.99 -5.90 -22.47
C VAL A 71 4.74 -6.91 -21.62
N SER A 72 4.33 -7.05 -20.36
CA SER A 72 4.88 -8.03 -19.42
C SER A 72 3.76 -8.73 -18.65
N LEU A 73 4.05 -9.90 -18.06
CA LEU A 73 3.08 -10.56 -17.19
C LEU A 73 2.80 -9.72 -15.95
N SER A 74 1.52 -9.54 -15.65
CA SER A 74 1.04 -8.84 -14.44
C SER A 74 1.61 -9.42 -13.14
N THR A 75 1.84 -10.73 -13.10
CA THR A 75 2.42 -11.47 -11.96
C THR A 75 3.87 -11.09 -11.70
N LEU A 76 4.59 -10.70 -12.76
CA LEU A 76 5.99 -10.29 -12.71
C LEU A 76 6.13 -8.77 -12.47
N VAL A 77 5.08 -8.01 -12.78
CA VAL A 77 5.02 -6.59 -12.42
C VAL A 77 4.73 -6.49 -10.92
N LYS A 78 5.78 -6.23 -10.15
CA LYS A 78 5.64 -5.74 -8.78
C LYS A 78 4.82 -4.46 -8.81
N ASN A 79 3.53 -4.60 -8.52
CA ASN A 79 2.66 -3.46 -8.31
C ASN A 79 3.03 -2.88 -6.95
N ASP A 80 4.01 -1.97 -6.95
CA ASP A 80 4.55 -1.34 -5.73
C ASP A 80 3.50 -0.45 -5.03
N ARG A 81 2.34 -0.28 -5.64
CA ARG A 81 1.13 0.22 -4.98
C ARG A 81 0.61 -0.89 -4.07
N GLN A 82 1.12 -0.90 -2.83
CA GLN A 82 0.60 -1.69 -1.73
C GLN A 82 -0.89 -1.39 -1.55
N THR A 83 -1.73 -2.20 -2.19
CA THR A 83 -3.18 -2.07 -2.13
C THR A 83 -3.64 -2.77 -0.86
N TRP A 84 -4.43 -2.07 -0.05
CA TRP A 84 -4.96 -2.63 1.19
C TRP A 84 -5.83 -3.86 0.86
N PRO A 85 -5.61 -5.03 1.48
CA PRO A 85 -6.39 -6.24 1.17
C PRO A 85 -7.88 -6.03 1.46
N THR A 86 -8.75 -6.39 0.52
CA THR A 86 -10.21 -6.22 0.67
C THR A 86 -10.80 -7.06 1.82
N SER A 87 -10.18 -8.20 2.14
CA SER A 87 -10.59 -9.07 3.24
C SER A 87 -10.11 -8.60 4.62
N ARG A 88 -9.24 -7.57 4.68
CA ARG A 88 -8.66 -7.09 5.94
C ARG A 88 -9.41 -5.85 6.43
N PRO A 89 -9.87 -5.84 7.69
CA PRO A 89 -10.47 -4.66 8.29
C PRO A 89 -9.59 -3.41 8.16
N GLU A 90 -10.18 -2.23 8.05
CA GLU A 90 -9.44 -1.02 7.68
C GLU A 90 -8.51 -0.47 8.77
N TYR A 91 -8.75 -0.78 10.05
CA TYR A 91 -8.02 -0.17 11.16
C TYR A 91 -7.15 -1.18 11.89
N LEU A 92 -5.88 -0.87 12.06
CA LEU A 92 -4.99 -1.60 12.95
C LEU A 92 -5.11 -1.03 14.36
N HIS A 93 -5.49 -1.87 15.31
CA HIS A 93 -5.46 -1.61 16.75
C HIS A 93 -4.20 -2.24 17.34
N PHE A 94 -3.53 -1.54 18.26
CA PHE A 94 -2.36 -2.07 18.96
C PHE A 94 -2.17 -1.42 20.33
N ALA A 95 -1.54 -2.16 21.23
CA ALA A 95 -1.12 -1.67 22.53
C ALA A 95 0.13 -0.80 22.38
N LEU A 96 0.05 0.44 22.83
CA LEU A 96 1.16 1.34 23.01
C LEU A 96 1.58 1.34 24.48
N HIS A 97 2.81 0.95 24.77
CA HIS A 97 3.44 1.15 26.06
C HIS A 97 4.43 2.32 25.97
N LYS A 98 4.32 3.29 26.89
CA LYS A 98 5.22 4.43 26.98
C LYS A 98 5.72 4.62 28.42
N CYS A 99 6.96 5.08 28.57
CA CYS A 99 7.58 5.35 29.87
C CYS A 99 8.08 6.79 29.95
N ASN A 100 7.63 7.55 30.96
CA ASN A 100 8.04 8.94 31.21
C ASN A 100 7.84 9.89 30.00
N MET A 101 6.78 9.69 29.21
CA MET A 101 6.51 10.45 27.98
C MET A 101 5.06 10.90 27.91
N ASP A 102 4.84 12.07 27.31
CA ASP A 102 3.50 12.56 27.00
C ASP A 102 2.90 11.81 25.80
N THR A 103 1.58 11.59 25.83
CA THR A 103 0.87 10.85 24.78
C THR A 103 1.00 11.54 23.42
N THR A 104 0.87 12.88 23.39
CA THR A 104 0.96 13.69 22.17
C THR A 104 2.35 13.61 21.55
N ASN A 105 3.40 13.66 22.40
CA ASN A 105 4.77 13.52 21.93
C ASN A 105 5.02 12.13 21.31
N VAL A 106 4.55 11.07 21.96
CA VAL A 106 4.66 9.71 21.42
C VAL A 106 3.93 9.57 20.09
N VAL A 107 2.72 10.13 19.96
CA VAL A 107 1.98 10.14 18.69
C VAL A 107 2.74 10.87 17.59
N ASN A 108 3.39 12.01 17.89
CA ASN A 108 4.22 12.72 16.93
C ASN A 108 5.45 11.92 16.47
N ILE A 109 6.09 11.21 17.38
CA ILE A 109 7.22 10.32 17.07
C ILE A 109 6.75 9.18 16.15
N LEU A 110 5.66 8.51 16.52
CA LEU A 110 5.08 7.43 15.72
C LEU A 110 4.64 7.90 14.34
N SER A 111 4.05 9.10 14.25
CA SER A 111 3.67 9.73 12.97
C SER A 111 4.86 9.85 12.03
N LYS A 112 6.01 10.32 12.52
CA LYS A 112 7.25 10.44 11.72
C LYS A 112 7.83 9.09 11.34
N GLN A 113 7.89 8.14 12.28
CA GLN A 113 8.46 6.81 12.01
C GLN A 113 7.63 5.97 11.05
N LEU A 114 6.30 6.10 11.11
CA LEU A 114 5.36 5.33 10.29
C LEU A 114 4.99 6.04 8.99
N GLY A 115 5.41 7.30 8.79
CA GLY A 115 5.05 8.08 7.61
C GLY A 115 3.55 8.39 7.51
N VAL A 116 2.85 8.45 8.64
CA VAL A 116 1.40 8.72 8.70
C VAL A 116 1.13 10.06 9.33
N LYS A 117 0.01 10.72 8.99
CA LYS A 117 -0.38 11.97 9.63
C LYS A 117 -0.78 11.72 11.09
N VAL A 118 -0.41 12.63 11.99
CA VAL A 118 -0.78 12.62 13.43
C VAL A 118 -2.26 12.34 13.62
N ASN A 119 -3.13 13.02 12.86
CA ASN A 119 -4.59 12.88 12.97
C ASN A 119 -5.12 11.48 12.63
N MET A 120 -4.35 10.64 11.93
CA MET A 120 -4.73 9.24 11.65
C MET A 120 -4.49 8.32 12.83
N ILE A 121 -3.63 8.70 13.78
CA ILE A 121 -3.35 7.95 14.98
C ILE A 121 -4.39 8.36 16.03
N LYS A 122 -5.28 7.44 16.38
CA LYS A 122 -6.35 7.67 17.34
C LYS A 122 -6.10 6.89 18.62
N HIS A 123 -6.52 7.48 19.74
CA HIS A 123 -6.47 6.87 21.06
C HIS A 123 -7.76 7.22 21.84
N ALA A 124 -8.10 6.39 22.81
CA ALA A 124 -9.31 6.62 23.62
C ALA A 124 -9.15 7.73 24.66
N GLY A 125 -7.91 8.09 25.02
CA GLY A 125 -7.60 9.16 25.96
C GLY A 125 -6.10 9.27 26.21
N THR A 126 -5.68 10.35 26.85
CA THR A 126 -4.31 10.56 27.29
C THR A 126 -4.03 9.77 28.58
N LYS A 127 -2.76 9.46 28.82
CA LYS A 127 -2.26 8.83 30.06
C LYS A 127 -1.12 9.65 30.63
N ASP A 128 -0.92 9.53 31.94
CA ASP A 128 0.07 10.31 32.70
C ASP A 128 1.46 10.27 32.05
N LYS A 129 2.11 11.44 32.03
CA LYS A 129 3.48 11.56 31.54
C LYS A 129 4.45 10.82 32.45
N ARG A 130 4.34 11.02 33.77
CA ARG A 130 5.26 10.48 34.77
C ARG A 130 4.83 9.09 35.20
N GLY A 131 5.23 8.08 34.43
CA GLY A 131 4.96 6.68 34.74
C GLY A 131 5.10 5.77 33.54
N ASN A 132 4.83 4.49 33.76
CA ASN A 132 4.76 3.47 32.72
C ASN A 132 3.30 3.21 32.42
N THR A 133 2.86 3.55 31.21
CA THR A 133 1.44 3.50 30.84
C THR A 133 1.26 2.69 29.57
N THR A 134 0.24 1.83 29.55
CA THR A 134 -0.17 1.11 28.35
C THR A 134 -1.58 1.53 27.94
N GLN A 135 -1.79 1.81 26.66
CA GLN A 135 -3.09 2.19 26.11
C GLN A 135 -3.30 1.62 24.71
N MET A 136 -4.54 1.53 24.27
CA MET A 136 -4.86 1.13 22.91
C MET A 136 -4.79 2.33 21.95
N ILE A 137 -4.21 2.09 20.78
CA ILE A 137 -4.15 3.01 19.65
C ILE A 137 -4.76 2.34 18.43
N SER A 138 -5.37 3.13 17.55
CA SER A 138 -5.82 2.67 16.24
C SER A 138 -5.31 3.56 15.12
N VAL A 139 -4.91 2.97 13.99
CA VAL A 139 -4.46 3.67 12.79
C VAL A 139 -5.10 3.05 11.54
N ARG A 140 -5.55 3.89 10.61
CA ARG A 140 -6.19 3.42 9.36
C ARG A 140 -5.15 2.95 8.34
N LYS A 141 -5.40 1.77 7.74
CA LYS A 141 -4.64 1.17 6.63
C LYS A 141 -3.14 1.09 6.88
N LEU A 142 -2.75 0.69 8.08
CA LEU A 142 -1.36 0.48 8.47
C LEU A 142 -1.10 -1.00 8.78
N ASN A 143 0.00 -1.55 8.26
CA ASN A 143 0.36 -2.95 8.51
C ASN A 143 1.04 -3.12 9.86
N ALA A 144 0.68 -4.19 10.58
CA ALA A 144 1.27 -4.55 11.86
C ALA A 144 2.81 -4.66 11.79
N ASP A 145 3.35 -5.25 10.71
CA ASP A 145 4.80 -5.39 10.51
C ASP A 145 5.54 -4.05 10.46
N ASN A 146 4.89 -3.00 9.93
CA ASN A 146 5.47 -1.66 9.89
C ASN A 146 5.51 -1.06 11.29
N VAL A 147 4.48 -1.30 12.10
CA VAL A 147 4.41 -0.83 13.50
C VAL A 147 5.37 -1.59 14.39
N ALA A 148 5.53 -2.90 14.20
CA ALA A 148 6.48 -3.73 14.93
C ALA A 148 7.94 -3.29 14.72
N LYS A 149 8.25 -2.75 13.54
CA LYS A 149 9.58 -2.17 13.24
C LYS A 149 9.78 -0.78 13.85
N ALA A 150 8.71 -0.07 14.21
CA ALA A 150 8.80 1.23 14.86
C ALA A 150 9.20 1.05 16.33
N TYR A 151 10.51 0.97 16.56
CA TYR A 151 11.09 0.93 17.89
C TYR A 151 11.76 2.25 18.23
N THR A 152 11.47 2.76 19.44
CA THR A 152 12.12 3.95 19.99
C THR A 152 12.34 3.73 21.48
N ARG A 153 13.39 4.32 22.04
CA ARG A 153 13.62 4.32 23.49
C ARG A 153 12.35 4.79 24.23
N ASN A 154 11.94 4.04 25.25
CA ASN A 154 10.77 4.32 26.09
C ASN A 154 9.40 4.16 25.39
N ILE A 155 9.34 3.60 24.19
CA ILE A 155 8.11 3.33 23.46
C ILE A 155 8.13 1.89 22.94
N TRP A 156 7.09 1.12 23.25
CA TRP A 156 6.90 -0.22 22.72
C TRP A 156 5.49 -0.36 22.15
N THR A 157 5.37 -1.14 21.08
CA THR A 157 4.09 -1.48 20.48
C THR A 157 3.90 -2.99 20.47
N GLY A 158 2.66 -3.46 20.52
CA GLY A 158 2.35 -4.89 20.52
C GLY A 158 0.85 -5.16 20.43
N ASN A 159 0.47 -6.43 20.56
CA ASN A 159 -0.94 -6.87 20.56
C ASN A 159 -1.74 -6.32 19.36
N TYR A 160 -1.21 -6.54 18.15
CA TYR A 160 -1.78 -6.07 16.90
C TYR A 160 -3.07 -6.81 16.54
N VAL A 161 -4.15 -6.08 16.26
CA VAL A 161 -5.45 -6.63 15.85
C VAL A 161 -6.09 -5.72 14.80
N TYR A 162 -6.56 -6.26 13.69
CA TYR A 162 -7.33 -5.49 12.70
C TYR A 162 -8.81 -5.44 13.08
N LYS A 163 -9.44 -4.26 12.96
CA LYS A 163 -10.87 -4.02 13.22
C LYS A 163 -11.46 -3.05 12.21
N ASP A 164 -12.78 -3.08 12.07
CA ASP A 164 -13.49 -2.24 11.09
C ASP A 164 -13.70 -0.80 11.55
N PHE A 165 -13.56 -0.53 12.85
CA PHE A 165 -13.79 0.79 13.44
C PHE A 165 -12.51 1.41 14.00
N SER A 166 -12.45 2.75 13.99
CA SER A 166 -11.41 3.52 14.69
C SER A 166 -11.72 3.69 16.18
N LEU A 167 -10.69 3.86 17.01
CA LEU A 167 -10.87 4.39 18.36
C LEU A 167 -11.28 5.87 18.32
N LYS A 168 -12.15 6.25 19.25
CA LYS A 168 -12.58 7.62 19.52
C LYS A 168 -12.24 7.98 20.96
N LEU A 169 -12.12 9.28 21.21
CA LEU A 169 -11.94 9.80 22.56
C LEU A 169 -13.15 9.38 23.41
N GLY A 170 -12.91 8.78 24.57
CA GLY A 170 -13.96 8.24 25.45
C GLY A 170 -14.24 6.75 25.30
N ASP A 171 -13.64 6.04 24.33
CA ASP A 171 -13.83 4.59 24.13
C ASP A 171 -13.20 3.69 25.23
N LEU A 172 -12.75 4.29 26.35
CA LEU A 172 -12.24 3.54 27.50
C LEU A 172 -13.28 3.52 28.64
N LYS A 173 -13.42 2.36 29.28
CA LYS A 173 -14.25 2.24 30.50
C LYS A 173 -13.55 2.79 31.74
N GLY A 174 -12.22 2.84 31.73
CA GLY A 174 -11.43 3.27 32.87
C GLY A 174 -9.96 2.88 32.74
N ASN A 175 -9.20 3.06 33.83
CA ASN A 175 -7.78 2.72 33.93
C ASN A 175 -7.56 1.82 35.16
N ARG A 176 -6.63 0.87 35.04
CA ARG A 176 -6.11 0.10 36.18
C ARG A 176 -4.77 0.69 36.59
N PHE A 177 -4.64 1.08 37.85
CA PHE A 177 -3.42 1.65 38.40
C PHE A 177 -2.70 0.64 39.29
N ARG A 178 -1.36 0.68 39.24
CA ARG A 178 -0.48 0.03 40.22
C ARG A 178 0.47 1.11 40.74
N ILE A 179 0.26 1.52 41.98
CA ILE A 179 1.00 2.61 42.62
C ILE A 179 1.81 2.01 43.75
N ALA A 180 3.08 2.41 43.87
CA ALA A 180 3.92 2.09 45.01
C ALA A 180 4.06 3.34 45.88
N LEU A 181 3.65 3.24 47.14
CA LEU A 181 3.87 4.26 48.16
C LEU A 181 5.18 3.91 48.87
N ARG A 182 6.06 4.89 49.03
CA ARG A 182 7.39 4.72 49.64
C ARG A 182 7.51 5.58 50.88
#